data_AF-A0AAD7EF64-F1
#
_entry.id   AF-A0AAD7EF64-F1
#
_cell.length_a   1.000
_cell.length_b   1.000
_cell.length_c   1.000
_cell.angle_alpha   90.00
_cell.angle_beta   90.00
_cell.angle_gamma   90.00
#
_symmetry.space_group_name_H-M   'P 1'
#
loop_
_entity.id
_entity.type
_entity.pdbx_description
1 polymer ?
#
loop_
_entity_poly.entity_id
_entity_poly.type
_entity_poly.pdbx_seq_one_letter_code
_entity_poly.pdbx_strand_id
1 'polypeptide(L)'
;MGRKPNGKPRGHAPGFSGEKLDWLLGMESAFRTQNRSQFYDGAVKKFFIRYGRDLGFEQNISGNIEDWEPRDRRAGLTGTELKEELEFEANQNKTLRAKLGGFFRHRFERKKLHAHGITTVLKRMHALSGITACPHRKSLLDFYSKKYYALKHKEGFDKYWAGVKSTVPAKSRVSICQQFVKNALEAESAEFKEQLACEADKEYTEEMEAYRQMHSLPVQTAEAYHK
;
A
#
# COMPACT_ATOMS: atom_id res chain seq x y z
N MET A 1 28.17 -2.35 -25.17
CA MET A 1 26.91 -1.62 -25.41
C MET A 1 26.36 -1.11 -24.07
N GLY A 2 26.91 0.00 -23.55
CA GLY A 2 26.48 0.57 -22.28
C GLY A 2 25.18 1.36 -22.43
N ARG A 3 24.14 0.99 -21.67
CA ARG A 3 22.91 1.79 -21.58
C ARG A 3 23.21 3.07 -20.80
N LYS A 4 22.98 4.23 -21.42
CA LYS A 4 23.09 5.54 -20.75
C LYS A 4 22.12 5.60 -19.55
N PRO A 5 22.54 6.14 -18.39
CA PRO A 5 21.65 6.33 -17.26
C PRO A 5 20.78 7.56 -17.53
N ASN A 6 19.64 7.38 -18.21
CA ASN A 6 18.59 8.40 -18.25
C ASN A 6 17.82 8.40 -16.92
N GLY A 7 18.53 8.73 -15.85
CA GLY A 7 17.94 9.05 -14.55
C GLY A 7 17.53 10.51 -14.52
N LYS A 8 16.44 10.88 -15.21
CA LYS A 8 15.74 12.12 -14.84
C LYS A 8 15.33 11.96 -13.36
N PRO A 9 15.59 12.94 -12.48
CA PRO A 9 15.18 12.84 -11.08
C PRO A 9 13.67 12.59 -11.03
N ARG A 10 13.28 11.46 -10.45
CA ARG A 10 11.88 11.10 -10.24
C ARG A 10 11.33 11.97 -9.12
N GLY A 11 10.70 13.07 -9.52
CA GLY A 11 10.02 14.00 -8.64
C GLY A 11 10.24 15.41 -9.14
N HIS A 12 9.40 15.86 -10.06
CA HIS A 12 9.32 17.29 -10.31
C HIS A 12 8.84 17.92 -9.00
N ALA A 13 9.65 18.79 -8.39
CA ALA A 13 9.19 19.59 -7.28
C ALA A 13 7.93 20.31 -7.77
N PRO A 14 6.79 20.18 -7.06
CA PRO A 14 5.60 20.91 -7.44
C PRO A 14 5.98 22.38 -7.32
N GLY A 15 5.89 23.12 -8.41
CA GLY A 15 6.32 24.52 -8.52
C GLY A 15 5.44 25.49 -7.73
N PHE A 16 5.13 25.17 -6.48
CA PHE A 16 4.45 26.02 -5.51
C PHE A 16 5.44 26.26 -4.36
N SER A 17 5.63 27.52 -3.98
CA SER A 17 6.45 27.91 -2.84
C SER A 17 5.69 28.92 -1.97
N GLY A 18 6.24 29.26 -0.79
CA GLY A 18 5.71 30.30 0.09
C GLY A 18 4.24 30.11 0.49
N GLU A 19 3.48 31.21 0.51
CA GLU A 19 2.08 31.25 0.96
C GLU A 19 1.16 30.31 0.14
N LYS A 20 1.45 30.12 -1.15
CA LYS A 20 0.71 29.17 -2.00
C LYS A 20 0.87 27.75 -1.48
N LEU A 21 2.07 27.38 -1.03
CA LEU A 21 2.32 26.06 -0.45
C LEU A 21 1.56 25.89 0.87
N ASP A 22 1.62 26.89 1.77
CA ASP A 22 0.94 26.83 3.06
C ASP A 22 -0.58 26.72 2.90
N TRP A 23 -1.14 27.48 1.95
CA TRP A 23 -2.55 27.37 1.59
C TRP A 23 -2.92 25.97 1.07
N LEU A 24 -2.09 25.39 0.20
CA LEU A 24 -2.31 24.02 -0.31
C LEU A 24 -2.20 22.96 0.80
N LEU A 25 -1.30 23.14 1.77
CA LEU A 25 -1.19 22.26 2.93
C LEU A 25 -2.46 22.32 3.79
N GLY A 26 -3.04 23.51 3.97
CA GLY A 26 -4.31 23.70 4.68
C GLY A 26 -5.51 22.99 4.04
N MET A 27 -5.43 22.59 2.77
CA MET A 27 -6.51 21.88 2.06
C MET A 27 -6.47 20.36 2.24
N GLU A 28 -5.57 19.80 3.06
CA GLU A 28 -5.43 18.35 3.23
C GLU A 28 -6.75 17.67 3.65
N SER A 29 -7.48 18.26 4.60
CA SER A 29 -8.73 17.69 5.11
C SER A 29 -9.79 17.59 4.01
N ALA A 30 -9.94 18.62 3.19
CA ALA A 30 -10.83 18.64 2.04
C ALA A 30 -10.40 17.61 0.98
N PHE A 31 -9.10 17.47 0.74
CA PHE A 31 -8.58 16.45 -0.18
C PHE A 31 -8.96 15.03 0.26
N ARG A 32 -8.92 14.73 1.57
CA ARG A 32 -9.23 13.39 2.09
C ARG A 32 -10.73 13.06 2.12
N THR A 33 -11.58 14.06 2.26
CA THR A 33 -13.02 13.88 2.52
C THR A 33 -13.90 14.04 1.28
N GLN A 34 -13.49 14.87 0.31
CA GLN A 34 -14.29 15.18 -0.87
C GLN A 34 -14.01 14.21 -2.03
N ASN A 35 -14.97 14.11 -2.95
CA ASN A 35 -14.73 13.45 -4.24
C ASN A 35 -13.59 14.17 -4.98
N ARG A 36 -12.63 13.40 -5.51
CA ARG A 36 -11.43 13.91 -6.18
C ARG A 36 -11.75 14.95 -7.26
N SER A 37 -12.77 14.72 -8.09
CA SER A 37 -13.10 15.67 -9.15
C SER A 37 -13.57 17.00 -8.57
N GLN A 38 -14.51 16.95 -7.62
CA GLN A 38 -15.09 18.12 -6.95
C GLN A 38 -14.03 18.91 -6.17
N PHE A 39 -13.12 18.20 -5.49
CA PHE A 39 -12.00 18.82 -4.79
C PHE A 39 -11.15 19.65 -5.74
N TYR A 40 -10.70 19.08 -6.86
CA TYR A 40 -9.84 19.79 -7.79
C TYR A 40 -10.58 20.95 -8.49
N ASP A 41 -11.86 20.78 -8.83
CA ASP A 41 -12.66 21.87 -9.41
C ASP A 41 -12.80 23.04 -8.43
N GLY A 42 -13.07 22.75 -7.16
CA GLY A 42 -13.15 23.75 -6.09
C GLY A 42 -11.80 24.40 -5.78
N ALA A 43 -10.72 23.63 -5.74
CA ALA A 43 -9.37 24.12 -5.46
C ALA A 43 -8.87 25.05 -6.56
N VAL A 44 -9.10 24.73 -7.84
CA VAL A 44 -8.78 25.60 -8.98
C VAL A 44 -9.50 26.94 -8.86
N LYS A 45 -10.82 26.92 -8.59
CA LYS A 45 -11.60 28.15 -8.41
C LYS A 45 -11.08 29.01 -7.26
N LYS A 46 -10.88 28.42 -6.09
CA LYS A 46 -10.37 29.14 -4.91
C LYS A 46 -8.96 29.68 -5.12
N PHE A 47 -8.11 28.96 -5.86
CA PHE A 47 -6.77 29.41 -6.20
C PHE A 47 -6.81 30.65 -7.08
N PHE A 48 -7.63 30.67 -8.13
CA PHE A 48 -7.76 31.85 -9.00
C PHE A 48 -8.41 33.04 -8.30
N ILE A 49 -9.36 32.81 -7.40
CA ILE A 49 -9.93 33.88 -6.55
C ILE A 49 -8.84 34.49 -5.67
N ARG A 50 -7.96 33.67 -5.09
CA ARG A 50 -6.97 34.11 -4.11
C ARG A 50 -5.67 34.68 -4.72
N TYR A 51 -5.22 34.13 -5.85
CA TYR A 51 -3.90 34.42 -6.42
C TYR A 51 -3.96 35.03 -7.84
N GLY A 52 -5.15 35.18 -8.42
CA GLY A 52 -5.32 35.67 -9.79
C GLY A 52 -4.88 34.67 -10.87
N ARG A 53 -5.16 35.02 -12.14
CA ARG A 53 -4.81 34.21 -13.34
C ARG A 53 -3.46 34.59 -13.95
N ASP A 54 -2.91 35.75 -13.58
CA ASP A 54 -1.71 36.32 -14.20
C ASP A 54 -0.41 35.92 -13.48
N LEU A 55 -0.50 35.48 -12.22
CA LEU A 55 0.69 35.14 -11.42
C LEU A 55 1.17 33.72 -11.74
N GLY A 56 2.45 33.58 -12.09
CA GLY A 56 3.07 32.29 -12.32
C GLY A 56 2.96 31.38 -11.08
N PHE A 57 2.83 30.07 -11.30
CA PHE A 57 2.64 29.11 -10.20
C PHE A 57 3.78 29.14 -9.15
N GLU A 58 5.00 29.42 -9.61
CA GLU A 58 6.23 29.49 -8.80
C GLU A 58 6.46 30.87 -8.18
N GLN A 59 5.76 31.89 -8.66
CA GLN A 59 5.89 33.26 -8.16
C GLN A 59 5.11 33.39 -6.85
N ASN A 60 5.76 33.91 -5.82
CA ASN A 60 5.11 34.33 -4.60
C ASN A 60 4.52 35.72 -4.78
N ILE A 61 3.42 35.99 -4.08
CA ILE A 61 2.93 37.35 -3.95
C ILE A 61 3.91 38.08 -3.01
N SER A 62 4.60 39.10 -3.50
CA SER A 62 5.37 40.02 -2.64
C SER A 62 4.49 41.21 -2.26
N GLY A 63 3.70 41.06 -1.18
CA GLY A 63 2.90 42.14 -0.58
C GLY A 63 1.40 41.84 -0.46
N ASN A 64 0.68 42.66 0.30
CA ASN A 64 -0.78 42.64 0.29
C ASN A 64 -1.26 43.00 -1.12
N ILE A 65 -1.77 42.03 -1.88
CA ILE A 65 -2.51 42.34 -3.10
C ILE A 65 -3.82 42.97 -2.65
N GLU A 66 -3.96 44.25 -2.98
CA GLU A 66 -5.23 44.98 -3.00
C GLU A 66 -6.29 44.09 -3.66
N ASP A 67 -7.42 43.88 -2.97
CA ASP A 67 -8.47 42.91 -3.30
C ASP A 67 -8.53 42.63 -4.80
N TRP A 68 -8.05 41.44 -5.20
CA TRP A 68 -8.21 40.98 -6.57
C TRP A 68 -9.70 40.72 -6.79
N GLU A 69 -10.44 41.75 -7.16
CA GLU A 69 -11.77 41.57 -7.69
C GLU A 69 -11.64 40.71 -8.96
N PRO A 70 -12.48 39.67 -9.13
CA PRO A 70 -12.54 38.96 -10.39
C PRO A 70 -13.01 39.95 -11.46
N ARG A 71 -12.08 40.62 -12.14
CA ARG A 71 -12.43 41.36 -13.36
C ARG A 71 -13.01 40.32 -14.31
N ASP A 72 -14.29 40.46 -14.62
CA ASP A 72 -14.91 39.65 -15.66
C ASP A 72 -14.30 40.08 -16.98
N ARG A 73 -13.19 39.43 -17.38
CA ARG A 73 -12.48 39.69 -18.64
C ARG A 73 -13.36 39.47 -19.85
N ARG A 74 -14.53 38.84 -19.67
CA ARG A 74 -15.52 38.60 -20.72
C ARG A 74 -16.41 39.81 -20.96
N ALA A 75 -16.42 40.78 -20.05
CA ALA A 75 -17.23 41.98 -20.20
C ALA A 75 -16.76 42.79 -21.42
N GLY A 76 -17.57 42.81 -22.48
CA GLY A 76 -17.31 43.56 -23.70
C GLY A 76 -16.61 42.79 -24.82
N LEU A 77 -16.20 41.54 -24.60
CA LEU A 77 -15.62 40.69 -25.66
C LEU A 77 -16.72 40.11 -26.55
N THR A 78 -16.49 40.10 -27.87
CA THR A 78 -17.43 39.47 -28.82
C THR A 78 -16.69 38.63 -29.87
N GLY A 79 -17.39 37.68 -30.48
CA GLY A 79 -16.89 36.93 -31.64
C GLY A 79 -15.65 36.07 -31.32
N THR A 80 -14.52 36.41 -31.96
CA THR A 80 -13.25 35.67 -31.88
C THR A 80 -12.53 35.88 -30.55
N GLU A 81 -12.56 37.09 -30.01
CA GLU A 81 -11.88 37.45 -28.75
C GLU A 81 -12.46 36.68 -27.56
N LEU A 82 -13.79 36.47 -27.55
CA LEU A 82 -14.45 35.66 -26.54
C LEU A 82 -14.03 34.18 -26.62
N LYS A 83 -13.83 33.65 -27.83
CA LYS A 83 -13.37 32.26 -28.01
C LYS A 83 -11.94 32.07 -27.52
N GLU A 84 -11.05 33.00 -27.87
CA GLU A 84 -9.65 32.97 -27.43
C GLU A 84 -9.53 33.06 -25.90
N GLU A 85 -10.31 33.92 -25.26
CA GLU A 85 -10.33 34.01 -23.79
C GLU A 85 -10.88 32.74 -23.12
N LEU A 86 -11.91 32.12 -23.69
CA LEU A 86 -12.43 30.83 -23.20
C LEU A 86 -11.42 29.69 -23.35
N GLU A 87 -10.69 29.65 -24.46
CA GLU A 87 -9.62 28.67 -24.68
C GLU A 87 -8.43 28.91 -23.74
N PHE A 88 -8.05 30.16 -23.53
CA PHE A 88 -7.02 30.54 -22.57
C PHE A 88 -7.39 30.10 -21.15
N GLU A 89 -8.63 30.37 -20.73
CA GLU A 89 -9.16 29.94 -19.42
C GLU A 89 -9.18 28.42 -19.30
N ALA A 90 -9.64 27.71 -20.33
CA ALA A 90 -9.66 26.25 -20.34
C ALA A 90 -8.24 25.67 -20.17
N ASN A 91 -7.25 26.26 -20.86
CA ASN A 91 -5.85 25.86 -20.79
C ASN A 91 -5.23 26.14 -19.42
N GLN A 92 -5.51 27.31 -18.84
CA GLN A 92 -5.07 27.66 -17.49
C GLN A 92 -5.69 26.73 -16.43
N ASN A 93 -7.00 26.49 -16.49
CA ASN A 93 -7.71 25.57 -15.60
C ASN A 93 -7.14 24.16 -15.68
N LYS A 94 -6.92 23.65 -16.90
CA LYS A 94 -6.33 22.34 -17.15
C LYS A 94 -4.92 22.23 -16.58
N THR A 95 -4.10 23.25 -16.79
CA THR A 95 -2.71 23.28 -16.32
C THR A 95 -2.63 23.31 -14.79
N LEU A 96 -3.40 24.19 -14.14
CA LEU A 96 -3.44 24.26 -12.68
C LEU A 96 -3.99 22.96 -12.08
N ARG A 97 -5.07 22.41 -12.64
CA ARG A 97 -5.62 21.12 -12.20
C ARG A 97 -4.57 20.01 -12.25
N ALA A 98 -3.79 19.93 -13.33
CA ALA A 98 -2.73 18.95 -13.47
C ALA A 98 -1.62 19.13 -12.40
N LYS A 99 -1.22 20.37 -12.14
CA LYS A 99 -0.21 20.70 -11.11
C LYS A 99 -0.70 20.39 -9.70
N LEU A 100 -1.93 20.78 -9.35
CA LEU A 100 -2.57 20.42 -8.08
C LEU A 100 -2.69 18.91 -7.95
N GLY A 101 -3.12 18.22 -9.01
CA GLY A 101 -3.18 16.76 -9.04
C GLY A 101 -1.83 16.10 -8.82
N GLY A 102 -0.75 16.63 -9.38
CA GLY A 102 0.61 16.18 -9.11
C GLY A 102 1.00 16.40 -7.64
N PHE A 103 0.79 17.61 -7.13
CA PHE A 103 1.10 17.99 -5.75
C PHE A 103 0.38 17.08 -4.73
N PHE A 104 -0.95 17.04 -4.76
CA PHE A 104 -1.73 16.34 -3.75
C PHE A 104 -1.53 14.81 -3.81
N ARG A 105 -1.39 14.23 -5.01
CA ARG A 105 -1.07 12.81 -5.16
C ARG A 105 0.32 12.49 -4.62
N HIS A 106 1.33 13.29 -4.91
CA HIS A 106 2.67 13.02 -4.38
C HIS A 106 2.80 13.28 -2.88
N ARG A 107 2.08 14.28 -2.36
CA ARG A 107 2.21 14.73 -0.98
C ARG A 107 1.33 13.96 0.00
N PHE A 108 0.08 13.69 -0.34
CA PHE A 108 -0.92 13.18 0.59
C PHE A 108 -1.51 11.82 0.21
N GLU A 109 -1.38 11.40 -1.05
CA GLU A 109 -1.67 10.02 -1.40
C GLU A 109 -0.54 9.18 -0.80
N ARG A 110 -0.85 8.48 0.30
CA ARG A 110 0.05 7.45 0.82
C ARG A 110 0.38 6.58 -0.37
N LYS A 111 1.66 6.52 -0.76
CA LYS A 111 2.14 5.44 -1.62
C LYS A 111 1.60 4.20 -0.94
N LYS A 112 0.67 3.50 -1.58
CA LYS A 112 0.36 2.13 -1.20
C LYS A 112 1.69 1.44 -1.43
N LEU A 113 2.54 1.42 -0.40
CA LEU A 113 3.64 0.51 -0.33
C LEU A 113 2.97 -0.81 -0.63
N HIS A 114 3.22 -1.35 -1.83
CA HIS A 114 2.59 -2.57 -2.23
C HIS A 114 2.94 -3.54 -1.12
N ALA A 115 1.99 -3.89 -0.27
CA ALA A 115 2.23 -4.80 0.85
C ALA A 115 2.91 -6.05 0.30
N HIS A 116 2.49 -6.44 -0.91
CA HIS A 116 3.11 -7.46 -1.74
C HIS A 116 4.59 -7.19 -2.07
N GLY A 117 4.95 -5.98 -2.50
CA GLY A 117 6.33 -5.57 -2.77
C GLY A 117 7.22 -5.58 -1.53
N ILE A 118 6.73 -5.06 -0.39
CA ILE A 118 7.44 -5.16 0.89
C ILE A 118 7.61 -6.63 1.28
N THR A 119 6.54 -7.43 1.25
CA THR A 119 6.65 -8.86 1.59
C THR A 119 7.57 -9.61 0.63
N THR A 120 7.64 -9.22 -0.65
CA THR A 120 8.54 -9.84 -1.63
C THR A 120 9.99 -9.47 -1.35
N VAL A 121 10.26 -8.21 -1.01
CA VAL A 121 11.59 -7.75 -0.59
C VAL A 121 11.99 -8.43 0.70
N LEU A 122 11.13 -8.47 1.72
CA LEU A 122 11.38 -9.17 2.98
C LEU A 122 11.63 -10.67 2.75
N LYS A 123 10.80 -11.35 1.94
CA LYS A 123 11.02 -12.76 1.58
C LYS A 123 12.34 -12.99 0.86
N ARG A 124 12.72 -12.10 -0.05
CA ARG A 124 14.02 -12.17 -0.75
C ARG A 124 15.19 -11.87 0.18
N MET A 125 15.05 -10.91 1.09
CA MET A 125 16.06 -10.62 2.12
C MET A 125 16.23 -11.83 3.05
N HIS A 126 15.14 -12.46 3.49
CA HIS A 126 15.19 -13.72 4.24
C HIS A 126 15.89 -14.82 3.44
N ALA A 127 15.53 -15.02 2.17
CA ALA A 127 16.17 -16.02 1.31
C ALA A 127 17.67 -15.74 1.05
N LEU A 128 18.07 -14.48 0.92
CA LEU A 128 19.47 -14.08 0.69
C LEU A 128 20.31 -14.08 1.97
N SER A 129 19.70 -13.83 3.13
CA SER A 129 20.41 -13.77 4.40
C SER A 129 20.86 -15.14 4.92
N GLY A 130 20.38 -16.25 4.34
CA GLY A 130 20.62 -17.59 4.90
C GLY A 130 19.99 -17.79 6.29
N ILE A 131 19.38 -16.76 6.86
CA ILE A 131 18.61 -16.80 8.09
C ILE A 131 17.28 -17.47 7.74
N THR A 132 17.29 -18.81 7.72
CA THR A 132 16.07 -19.57 8.00
C THR A 132 15.47 -18.96 9.27
N ALA A 133 14.17 -18.64 9.25
CA ALA A 133 13.54 -18.16 10.48
C ALA A 133 13.62 -19.27 11.53
N CYS A 134 13.84 -18.91 12.79
CA CYS A 134 13.78 -19.86 13.89
C CYS A 134 12.45 -20.63 13.81
N PRO A 135 12.47 -21.97 13.77
CA PRO A 135 11.25 -22.76 13.77
C PRO A 135 10.35 -22.36 14.94
N HIS A 136 9.04 -22.35 14.70
CA HIS A 136 8.05 -22.08 15.72
C HIS A 136 7.20 -23.33 15.94
N ARG A 137 6.85 -23.59 17.21
CA ARG A 137 5.94 -24.69 17.55
C ARG A 137 4.59 -24.43 16.91
N LYS A 138 4.17 -25.32 16.01
CA LYS A 138 2.88 -25.22 15.31
C LYS A 138 1.75 -25.51 16.30
N SER A 139 0.60 -24.86 16.13
CA SER A 139 -0.58 -25.24 16.89
C SER A 139 -1.05 -26.63 16.46
N LEU A 140 -1.69 -27.38 17.37
CA LEU A 140 -2.20 -28.72 17.05
C LEU A 140 -3.19 -28.69 15.88
N LEU A 141 -4.00 -27.62 15.78
CA LEU A 141 -4.92 -27.39 14.67
C LEU A 141 -4.21 -27.18 13.34
N ASP A 142 -3.15 -26.36 13.32
CA ASP A 142 -2.37 -26.12 12.10
C ASP A 142 -1.65 -27.39 11.64
N PHE A 143 -1.11 -28.15 12.60
CA PHE A 143 -0.47 -29.43 12.34
C PHE A 143 -1.47 -30.45 11.76
N TYR A 144 -2.63 -30.59 12.41
CA TYR A 144 -3.73 -31.44 11.96
C TYR A 144 -4.20 -31.08 10.55
N SER A 145 -4.45 -29.79 10.32
CA SER A 145 -4.88 -29.29 9.02
C SER A 145 -3.85 -29.60 7.94
N LYS A 146 -2.57 -29.36 8.20
CA LYS A 146 -1.52 -29.58 7.19
C LYS A 146 -1.38 -31.05 6.84
N LYS A 147 -1.41 -31.94 7.83
CA LYS A 147 -1.14 -33.37 7.65
C LYS A 147 -2.36 -34.15 7.16
N TYR A 148 -3.56 -33.85 7.67
CA TYR A 148 -4.74 -34.67 7.46
C TYR A 148 -5.82 -34.04 6.58
N TYR A 149 -5.73 -32.75 6.22
CA TYR A 149 -6.78 -32.13 5.40
C TYR A 149 -6.95 -32.85 4.06
N ALA A 150 -5.87 -33.06 3.32
CA ALA A 150 -5.92 -33.75 2.02
C ALA A 150 -6.33 -35.23 2.14
N LEU A 151 -5.93 -35.90 3.24
CA LEU A 151 -6.11 -37.34 3.42
C LEU A 151 -7.48 -37.72 3.98
N LYS A 152 -8.00 -36.95 4.95
CA LYS A 152 -9.21 -37.30 5.71
C LYS A 152 -10.38 -36.35 5.47
N HIS A 153 -10.11 -35.07 5.22
CA HIS A 153 -11.15 -34.03 5.34
C HIS A 153 -11.58 -33.42 4.02
N LYS A 154 -10.76 -33.52 2.98
CA LYS A 154 -11.00 -32.84 1.70
C LYS A 154 -12.33 -33.22 1.09
N GLU A 155 -12.65 -34.52 1.01
CA GLU A 155 -13.91 -34.98 0.43
C GLU A 155 -15.13 -34.53 1.25
N GLY A 156 -15.06 -34.62 2.57
CA GLY A 156 -16.13 -34.16 3.46
C GLY A 156 -16.31 -32.65 3.40
N PHE A 157 -15.20 -31.90 3.34
CA PHE A 157 -15.21 -30.46 3.19
C PHE A 157 -15.76 -30.04 1.84
N ASP A 158 -15.37 -30.68 0.74
CA ASP A 158 -15.84 -30.34 -0.60
C ASP A 158 -17.37 -30.53 -0.72
N LYS A 159 -17.92 -31.58 -0.10
CA LYS A 159 -19.37 -31.79 0.01
C LYS A 159 -20.06 -30.70 0.82
N TYR A 160 -19.53 -30.38 2.01
CA TYR A 160 -20.03 -29.31 2.85
C TYR A 160 -19.95 -27.94 2.14
N TRP A 161 -18.85 -27.70 1.44
CA TRP A 161 -18.57 -26.46 0.73
C TRP A 161 -19.48 -26.27 -0.46
N ALA A 162 -19.79 -27.32 -1.22
CA ALA A 162 -20.72 -27.26 -2.34
C ALA A 162 -22.11 -26.73 -1.92
N GLY A 163 -22.58 -27.08 -0.72
CA GLY A 163 -23.87 -26.61 -0.20
C GLY A 163 -23.87 -25.16 0.32
N VAL A 164 -22.70 -24.60 0.64
CA VAL A 164 -22.59 -23.34 1.42
C VAL A 164 -21.86 -22.22 0.65
N LYS A 165 -21.11 -22.55 -0.41
CA LYS A 165 -20.26 -21.59 -1.15
C LYS A 165 -21.02 -20.43 -1.80
N SER A 166 -22.24 -20.68 -2.28
CA SER A 166 -23.08 -19.68 -2.96
C SER A 166 -23.77 -18.71 -1.99
N THR A 167 -23.96 -19.12 -0.74
CA THR A 167 -24.67 -18.33 0.28
C THR A 167 -23.73 -17.54 1.19
N VAL A 168 -22.45 -17.91 1.25
CA VAL A 168 -21.49 -17.28 2.17
C VAL A 168 -20.68 -16.13 1.54
N PRO A 169 -20.63 -14.96 2.20
CA PRO A 169 -19.78 -13.84 1.79
C PRO A 169 -18.30 -14.22 1.70
N ALA A 170 -17.58 -13.67 0.71
CA ALA A 170 -16.17 -13.97 0.48
C ALA A 170 -15.27 -13.79 1.72
N LYS A 171 -15.59 -12.81 2.58
CA LYS A 171 -14.84 -12.51 3.81
C LYS A 171 -14.94 -13.62 4.87
N SER A 172 -16.03 -14.38 4.89
CA SER A 172 -16.29 -15.40 5.91
C SER A 172 -15.77 -16.79 5.52
N ARG A 173 -15.37 -16.97 4.26
CA ARG A 173 -14.98 -18.27 3.69
C ARG A 173 -13.81 -18.93 4.44
N VAL A 174 -12.78 -18.14 4.76
CA VAL A 174 -11.59 -18.63 5.49
C VAL A 174 -11.97 -19.11 6.88
N SER A 175 -12.82 -18.37 7.59
CA SER A 175 -13.31 -18.74 8.92
C SER A 175 -14.06 -20.07 8.89
N ILE A 176 -14.85 -20.32 7.85
CA ILE A 176 -15.58 -21.57 7.69
C ILE A 176 -14.62 -22.75 7.49
N CYS A 177 -13.59 -22.60 6.66
CA CYS A 177 -12.57 -23.65 6.49
C CYS A 177 -11.90 -23.98 7.84
N GLN A 178 -11.48 -22.96 8.58
CA GLN A 178 -10.85 -23.14 9.88
C GLN A 178 -11.78 -23.82 10.89
N GLN A 179 -13.05 -23.43 10.90
CA GLN A 179 -14.04 -23.99 11.80
C GLN A 179 -14.37 -25.45 11.46
N PHE A 180 -14.43 -25.80 10.17
CA PHE A 180 -14.60 -27.20 9.76
C PHE A 180 -13.46 -28.08 10.27
N VAL A 181 -12.22 -27.65 10.07
CA VAL A 181 -11.04 -28.41 10.53
C VAL A 181 -10.99 -28.47 12.05
N LYS A 182 -11.37 -27.39 12.74
CA LYS A 182 -11.45 -27.37 14.20
C LYS A 182 -12.46 -28.39 14.72
N ASN A 183 -13.67 -28.41 14.15
CA ASN A 183 -14.70 -29.37 14.54
C ASN A 183 -14.26 -30.82 14.26
N ALA A 184 -13.57 -31.05 13.14
CA ALA A 184 -13.02 -32.35 12.81
C ALA A 184 -11.98 -32.79 13.84
N LEU A 185 -11.06 -31.91 14.23
CA LEU A 185 -10.08 -32.19 15.28
C LEU A 185 -10.76 -32.47 16.62
N GLU A 186 -11.78 -31.69 16.99
CA GLU A 186 -12.54 -31.88 18.23
C GLU A 186 -13.27 -33.23 18.27
N ALA A 187 -13.72 -33.75 17.13
CA ALA A 187 -14.37 -35.05 17.02
C ALA A 187 -13.41 -36.26 17.09
N GLU A 188 -12.10 -36.06 16.90
CA GLU A 188 -11.10 -37.13 17.04
C GLU A 188 -10.98 -37.61 18.50
N SER A 189 -10.55 -38.87 18.68
CA SER A 189 -10.36 -39.47 20.00
C SER A 189 -9.27 -38.74 20.81
N ALA A 190 -9.33 -38.85 22.15
CA ALA A 190 -8.31 -38.30 23.03
C ALA A 190 -6.92 -38.90 22.73
N GLU A 191 -6.87 -40.22 22.54
CA GLU A 191 -5.64 -40.95 22.16
C GLU A 191 -5.03 -40.42 20.86
N PHE A 192 -5.86 -40.14 19.84
CA PHE A 192 -5.36 -39.59 18.57
C PHE A 192 -4.82 -38.17 18.74
N LYS A 193 -5.48 -37.33 19.56
CA LYS A 193 -5.00 -35.96 19.84
C LYS A 193 -3.67 -35.97 20.59
N GLU A 194 -3.48 -36.90 21.53
CA GLU A 194 -2.21 -37.08 22.23
C GLU A 194 -1.10 -37.55 21.28
N GLN A 195 -1.37 -38.54 20.44
CA GLN A 195 -0.44 -38.99 19.40
C GLN A 195 -0.04 -37.83 18.48
N LEU A 196 -1.02 -37.04 18.04
CA LEU A 196 -0.79 -35.89 17.17
C LEU A 196 0.07 -34.81 17.85
N ALA A 197 -0.12 -34.59 19.15
CA ALA A 197 0.70 -33.65 19.92
C ALA A 197 2.15 -34.13 20.03
N CYS A 198 2.36 -35.42 20.31
CA CYS A 198 3.69 -36.03 20.33
C CYS A 198 4.39 -35.91 18.97
N GLU A 199 3.68 -36.16 17.87
CA GLU A 199 4.22 -35.99 16.52
C GLU A 199 4.57 -34.53 16.21
N ALA A 200 3.70 -33.59 16.57
CA ALA A 200 3.93 -32.16 16.37
C ALA A 200 5.16 -31.67 17.15
N ASP A 201 5.35 -32.17 18.38
CA ASP A 201 6.52 -31.88 19.20
C ASP A 201 7.79 -32.48 18.61
N LYS A 202 7.71 -33.71 18.11
CA LYS A 202 8.84 -34.36 17.44
C LYS A 202 9.29 -33.59 16.20
N GLU A 203 8.35 -33.21 15.31
CA GLU A 203 8.66 -32.40 14.12
C GLU A 203 9.28 -31.06 14.51
N TYR A 204 8.77 -30.41 15.56
CA TYR A 204 9.35 -29.17 16.06
C TYR A 204 10.77 -29.37 16.61
N THR A 205 11.03 -30.44 17.36
CA THR A 205 12.38 -30.73 17.88
C THR A 205 13.37 -31.00 16.75
N GLU A 206 12.97 -31.76 15.72
CA GLU A 206 13.80 -32.03 14.55
C GLU A 206 14.10 -30.74 13.75
N GLU A 207 13.08 -29.90 13.52
CA GLU A 207 13.25 -28.60 12.85
C GLU A 207 14.20 -27.69 13.66
N MET A 208 14.06 -27.65 14.98
CA MET A 208 14.91 -26.86 15.88
C MET A 208 16.36 -27.35 15.95
N GLU A 209 16.57 -28.66 15.93
CA GLU A 209 17.92 -29.25 15.88
C GLU A 209 18.61 -28.92 14.56
N ALA A 210 17.92 -29.08 13.44
CA ALA A 210 18.43 -28.71 12.13
C ALA A 210 18.76 -27.20 12.08
N TYR A 211 17.88 -26.36 12.64
CA TYR A 211 18.13 -24.92 12.76
C TYR A 211 19.40 -24.64 13.59
N ARG A 212 19.56 -25.30 14.74
CA ARG A 212 20.77 -25.16 15.59
C ARG A 212 22.04 -25.60 14.87
N GLN A 213 21.99 -26.67 14.07
CA GLN A 213 23.14 -27.14 13.30
C GLN A 213 23.52 -26.18 12.16
N MET A 214 22.53 -25.59 11.48
CA MET A 214 22.79 -24.60 10.42
C MET A 214 23.33 -23.27 10.97
N HIS A 215 22.91 -22.90 12.19
CA HIS A 215 23.29 -21.64 12.84
C HIS A 215 24.32 -21.82 13.97
N SER A 216 24.89 -23.02 14.14
CA SER A 216 26.04 -23.20 15.01
C SER A 216 27.22 -22.53 14.33
N LEU A 217 27.64 -21.37 14.85
CA LEU A 217 28.91 -20.79 14.48
C LEU A 217 30.00 -21.84 14.68
N PRO A 218 30.99 -21.95 13.78
CA PRO A 218 32.16 -22.77 14.07
C PRO A 218 32.72 -22.31 15.42
N VAL A 219 33.01 -23.26 16.31
CA VAL A 219 33.75 -22.97 17.54
C VAL A 219 35.09 -22.40 17.12
N GLN A 220 35.20 -21.08 17.06
CA GLN A 220 36.46 -20.40 16.86
C GLN A 220 37.20 -20.52 18.19
N THR A 221 37.98 -21.59 18.32
CA THR A 221 39.00 -21.64 19.37
C THR A 221 39.98 -20.50 19.11
N ALA A 222 40.50 -19.88 20.18
CA ALA A 222 41.44 -18.75 20.07
C ALA A 222 42.66 -19.07 19.17
N GLU A 223 43.01 -20.36 19.07
CA GLU A 223 44.08 -20.88 18.20
C GLU A 223 43.82 -20.69 16.69
N ALA A 224 42.56 -20.58 16.26
CA ALA A 224 42.21 -20.36 14.86
C ALA A 224 42.57 -18.96 14.33
N TYR A 225 42.82 -18.00 15.23
CA TYR A 225 43.16 -16.61 14.90
C TYR A 225 44.67 -16.34 14.82
N HIS A 226 45.51 -17.33 15.12
CA HIS A 226 46.98 -17.18 15.18
C HIS A 226 47.73 -17.84 14.01
N LYS A 227 47.11 -18.00 12.84
CA LYS A 227 47.79 -18.40 11.60
C LYS A 227 47.89 -17.25 10.60
#